data_AF-A0A3C1ZVZ0-F1
#
_entry.id   AF-A0A3C1ZVZ0-F1
#
_cell.length_a   1.000
_cell.length_b   1.000
_cell.length_c   1.000
_cell.angle_alpha   90.00
_cell.angle_beta   90.00
_cell.angle_gamma   90.00
#
_symmetry.space_group_name_H-M   'P 1'
#
loop_
_entity.id
_entity.type
_entity.pdbx_description
1 polymer ?
#
loop_
_entity_poly.entity_id
_entity_poly.type
_entity_poly.pdbx_seq_one_letter_code
_entity_poly.pdbx_strand_id
1 'polypeptide(L)'
;MFLSRLSLCALLGLNLLASCGPTSQPSPKLVVSPDTSLYHHPLQIRAEGLQPGQSVWLKVQAVDAEENQWASEARYEANPQGVVNPELTPALEGTYQGTYPMGLLWSMKSADDHQIATGSGYTATVELWTGDSAVA
;
A
#
# COMPACT_ATOMS: atom_id res chain seq x y z
N MET A 1 43.43 -26.56 -57.41
CA MET A 1 42.31 -26.08 -58.26
C MET A 1 41.23 -25.52 -57.35
N PHE A 2 41.00 -24.22 -57.48
CA PHE A 2 39.85 -23.40 -57.08
C PHE A 2 39.33 -23.36 -55.63
N LEU A 3 39.63 -22.21 -55.01
CA LEU A 3 38.86 -21.55 -53.96
C LEU A 3 37.41 -21.29 -54.39
N SER A 4 36.45 -21.41 -53.46
CA SER A 4 35.11 -20.82 -53.58
C SER A 4 34.66 -20.35 -52.19
N ARG A 5 34.91 -19.07 -51.86
CA ARG A 5 33.99 -17.93 -51.91
C ARG A 5 33.02 -17.90 -50.72
N LEU A 6 33.33 -16.96 -49.82
CA LEU A 6 32.43 -16.33 -48.84
C LEU A 6 31.01 -16.17 -49.40
N SER A 7 30.01 -16.50 -48.58
CA SER A 7 28.71 -15.83 -48.69
C SER A 7 28.21 -15.47 -47.29
N LEU A 8 28.35 -14.17 -47.01
CA LEU A 8 27.89 -13.47 -45.83
C LEU A 8 26.41 -13.10 -46.10
N CYS A 9 25.45 -13.83 -45.53
CA CYS A 9 24.04 -13.42 -45.58
C CYS A 9 23.70 -12.68 -44.29
N ALA A 10 23.72 -11.36 -44.40
CA ALA A 10 23.31 -10.42 -43.38
C ALA A 10 21.78 -10.44 -43.16
N LEU A 11 21.41 -10.36 -41.87
CA LEU A 11 20.32 -9.58 -41.28
C LEU A 11 18.88 -9.74 -41.80
N LEU A 12 17.99 -10.12 -40.88
CA LEU A 12 16.79 -9.34 -40.58
C LEU A 12 16.34 -9.63 -39.15
N GLY A 13 16.86 -8.81 -38.23
CA GLY A 13 16.42 -8.80 -36.83
C GLY A 13 15.03 -8.21 -36.73
N LEU A 14 14.09 -8.97 -36.19
CA LEU A 14 12.79 -8.46 -35.77
C LEU A 14 12.94 -7.91 -34.34
N ASN A 15 13.51 -6.71 -34.22
CA ASN A 15 13.48 -5.98 -32.96
C ASN A 15 12.06 -5.46 -32.73
N LEU A 16 11.28 -6.18 -31.91
CA LEU A 16 10.10 -5.61 -31.26
C LEU A 16 10.60 -4.49 -30.33
N LEU A 17 10.66 -3.27 -30.83
CA LEU A 17 10.69 -2.09 -29.98
C LEU A 17 9.31 -1.98 -29.35
N ALA A 18 9.12 -2.64 -28.20
CA ALA A 18 8.07 -2.25 -27.27
C ALA A 18 8.40 -0.82 -26.83
N SER A 19 7.77 0.16 -27.50
CA SER A 19 7.82 1.56 -27.13
C SER A 19 7.11 1.70 -25.78
N CYS A 20 7.87 1.58 -24.70
CA CYS A 20 7.42 2.05 -23.40
C CYS A 20 7.48 3.57 -23.46
N GLY A 21 6.37 4.21 -23.82
CA GLY A 21 6.22 5.65 -23.57
C GLY A 21 6.38 5.92 -22.07
N PRO A 22 6.77 7.14 -21.65
CA PRO A 22 6.77 7.48 -20.24
C PRO A 22 5.32 7.46 -19.74
N THR A 23 4.89 6.33 -19.16
CA THR A 23 3.68 6.30 -18.35
C THR A 23 3.92 7.25 -17.19
N SER A 24 3.32 8.44 -17.26
CA SER A 24 3.23 9.34 -16.11
C SER A 24 2.47 8.55 -15.03
N GLN A 25 3.22 8.00 -14.10
CA GLN A 25 2.64 7.23 -13.02
C GLN A 25 1.86 8.20 -12.13
N PRO A 26 0.62 7.87 -11.75
CA PRO A 26 -0.12 8.70 -10.81
C PRO A 26 0.68 8.87 -9.52
N SER A 27 0.58 10.04 -8.89
CA SER A 27 1.10 10.22 -7.54
C SER A 27 0.30 9.36 -6.56
N PRO A 28 0.93 8.65 -5.61
CA PRO A 28 0.23 7.93 -4.56
C PRO A 28 -0.78 8.82 -3.83
N LYS A 29 -1.94 8.26 -3.49
CA LYS A 29 -3.00 8.93 -2.74
C LYS A 29 -3.55 7.99 -1.69
N LEU A 30 -3.91 8.56 -0.55
CA LEU A 30 -4.61 7.87 0.52
C LEU A 30 -6.03 8.43 0.62
N VAL A 31 -7.02 7.55 0.61
CA VAL A 31 -8.44 7.88 0.70
C VAL A 31 -9.00 7.18 1.92
N VAL A 32 -9.62 7.96 2.80
CA VAL A 32 -10.35 7.47 3.97
C VAL A 32 -11.78 7.97 3.87
N SER A 33 -12.77 7.09 4.07
CA SER A 33 -14.17 7.49 4.00
C SER A 33 -15.08 6.61 4.86
N PRO A 34 -16.02 7.20 5.63
CA PRO A 34 -16.16 8.64 5.90
C PRO A 34 -15.02 9.17 6.77
N ASP A 35 -14.81 10.50 6.81
CA ASP A 35 -13.79 11.13 7.67
C ASP A 35 -14.12 11.00 9.17
N THR A 36 -15.37 10.65 9.50
CA THR A 36 -15.82 10.39 10.87
C THR A 36 -16.79 9.23 10.85
N SER A 37 -16.53 8.23 11.69
CA SER A 37 -17.37 7.05 11.85
C SER A 37 -17.46 6.65 13.31
N LEU A 38 -18.54 5.98 13.70
CA LEU A 38 -18.58 5.30 14.99
C LEU A 38 -17.74 4.02 14.90
N TYR A 39 -17.21 3.56 16.02
CA TYR A 39 -16.34 2.37 16.06
C TYR A 39 -16.99 1.09 15.48
N HIS A 40 -18.31 1.01 15.50
CA HIS A 40 -19.10 -0.11 14.96
C HIS A 40 -19.61 0.11 13.53
N HIS A 41 -19.36 1.29 12.96
CA HIS A 41 -19.68 1.60 11.57
C HIS A 41 -18.44 1.44 10.69
N PRO A 42 -18.60 0.83 9.51
CA PRO A 42 -17.47 0.57 8.63
C PRO A 42 -16.85 1.87 8.14
N LEU A 43 -15.52 1.87 8.08
CA LEU A 43 -14.71 2.92 7.46
C LEU A 43 -13.83 2.26 6.40
N GLN A 44 -13.71 2.90 5.24
CA GLN A 44 -12.88 2.45 4.15
C GLN A 44 -11.55 3.20 4.16
N ILE A 45 -10.45 2.44 4.05
CA ILE A 45 -9.10 2.95 3.81
C ILE A 45 -8.66 2.43 2.46
N ARG A 46 -8.11 3.28 1.61
CA ARG A 46 -7.63 2.88 0.30
C ARG A 46 -6.41 3.69 -0.11
N ALA A 47 -5.36 3.01 -0.55
CA ALA A 47 -4.25 3.65 -1.23
C ALA A 47 -4.37 3.41 -2.74
N GLU A 48 -4.16 4.46 -3.53
CA GLU A 48 -4.30 4.47 -4.99
C GLU A 48 -3.08 5.11 -5.64
N GLY A 49 -2.90 4.88 -6.95
CA GLY A 49 -1.78 5.47 -7.70
C GLY A 49 -0.43 4.78 -7.48
N LEU A 50 -0.43 3.57 -6.93
CA LEU A 50 0.76 2.76 -6.73
C LEU A 50 1.17 2.02 -8.02
N GLN A 51 2.41 1.55 -8.10
CA GLN A 51 2.78 0.57 -9.13
C GLN A 51 2.09 -0.77 -8.85
N PRO A 52 1.68 -1.53 -9.89
CA PRO A 52 1.24 -2.91 -9.72
C PRO A 52 2.27 -3.74 -8.95
N GLY A 53 1.84 -4.42 -7.88
CA GLY A 53 2.72 -5.22 -7.01
C GLY A 53 3.63 -4.39 -6.09
N GLN A 54 3.48 -3.06 -6.04
CA GLN A 54 4.28 -2.23 -5.14
C GLN A 54 4.00 -2.59 -3.68
N SER A 55 5.06 -2.89 -2.94
CA SER A 55 4.98 -3.11 -1.50
C SER A 55 4.89 -1.76 -0.78
N VAL A 56 3.89 -1.61 0.09
CA VAL A 56 3.63 -0.40 0.86
C VAL A 56 3.24 -0.74 2.30
N TRP A 57 3.43 0.22 3.20
CA TRP A 57 2.93 0.17 4.56
C TRP A 57 1.79 1.16 4.74
N LEU A 58 0.70 0.71 5.35
CA LEU A 58 -0.29 1.61 5.94
C LEU A 58 -0.01 1.68 7.43
N LYS A 59 0.15 2.89 7.95
CA LYS A 59 0.36 3.15 9.38
C LYS A 59 -0.78 3.98 9.92
N VAL A 60 -1.25 3.63 11.11
CA VAL A 60 -2.28 4.40 11.82
C VAL A 60 -1.72 4.82 13.17
N GLN A 61 -1.93 6.09 13.51
CA GLN A 61 -1.58 6.65 14.80
C GLN A 61 -2.80 7.37 15.35
N ALA A 62 -3.08 7.22 16.64
CA ALA A 62 -4.16 7.89 17.32
C ALA A 62 -3.76 8.29 18.73
N VAL A 63 -4.39 9.34 19.24
CA VAL A 63 -4.28 9.75 20.64
C VAL A 63 -5.68 9.73 21.24
N ASP A 64 -5.85 9.01 22.35
CA ASP A 64 -7.14 8.95 23.04
C ASP A 64 -7.33 10.10 24.03
N ALA A 65 -8.48 10.15 24.70
CA ALA A 65 -8.81 11.25 25.62
C ALA A 65 -7.97 11.29 26.90
N GLU A 66 -7.22 10.24 27.22
CA GLU A 66 -6.25 10.20 28.34
C GLU A 66 -4.82 10.45 27.85
N GLU A 67 -4.65 10.95 26.62
CA GLU A 67 -3.37 11.22 25.97
C GLU A 67 -2.53 9.98 25.67
N ASN A 68 -3.12 8.78 25.74
CA ASN A 68 -2.40 7.56 25.39
C ASN A 68 -2.22 7.48 23.87
N GLN A 69 -1.02 7.12 23.46
CA GLN A 69 -0.68 6.92 22.05
C GLN A 69 -0.98 5.50 21.63
N TRP A 70 -1.71 5.36 20.53
CA TRP A 70 -2.08 4.11 19.90
C TRP A 70 -1.51 4.07 18.49
N ALA A 71 -0.94 2.93 18.11
CA ALA A 71 -0.40 2.75 16.77
C ALA A 71 -0.65 1.35 16.21
N SER A 72 -0.84 1.29 14.89
CA SER A 72 -0.79 0.06 14.12
C SER A 72 -0.09 0.27 12.80
N GLU A 73 0.36 -0.84 12.22
CA GLU A 73 0.87 -0.87 10.86
C GLU A 73 0.63 -2.23 10.24
N ALA A 74 0.48 -2.24 8.91
CA ALA A 74 0.44 -3.46 8.12
C ALA A 74 1.03 -3.23 6.73
N ARG A 75 1.74 -4.24 6.21
CA ARG A 75 2.31 -4.23 4.85
C ARG A 75 1.34 -4.88 3.87
N TYR A 76 1.25 -4.29 2.69
CA TYR A 76 0.43 -4.76 1.58
C TYR A 76 1.21 -4.73 0.28
N GLU A 77 0.70 -5.46 -0.70
CA GLU A 77 1.10 -5.34 -2.09
C GLU A 77 -0.08 -4.78 -2.90
N ALA A 78 0.19 -3.76 -3.71
CA ALA A 78 -0.80 -3.17 -4.59
C ALA A 78 -1.25 -4.17 -5.65
N ASN A 79 -2.56 -4.19 -5.93
CA ASN A 79 -3.13 -5.04 -6.97
C ASN A 79 -2.70 -4.59 -8.39
N PRO A 80 -3.10 -5.29 -9.47
CA PRO A 80 -2.74 -4.90 -10.85
C PRO A 80 -3.21 -3.49 -11.27
N GLN A 81 -4.15 -2.90 -10.54
CA GLN A 81 -4.64 -1.54 -10.77
C GLN A 81 -3.89 -0.49 -9.95
N GLY A 82 -2.88 -0.87 -9.17
CA GLY A 82 -2.13 0.05 -8.31
C GLY A 82 -2.91 0.47 -7.07
N VAL A 83 -3.77 -0.41 -6.56
CA VAL A 83 -4.64 -0.14 -5.41
C VAL A 83 -4.38 -1.12 -4.27
N VAL A 84 -4.32 -0.60 -3.05
CA VAL A 84 -4.45 -1.36 -1.80
C VAL A 84 -5.77 -0.97 -1.14
N ASN A 85 -6.62 -1.97 -0.86
CA ASN A 85 -7.83 -1.79 -0.07
C ASN A 85 -7.86 -2.92 0.97
N PRO A 86 -7.69 -2.66 2.29
CA PRO A 86 -7.69 -3.70 3.33
C PRO A 86 -8.95 -4.59 3.39
N GLU A 87 -10.06 -4.15 2.78
CA GLU A 87 -11.26 -4.98 2.61
C GLU A 87 -11.06 -6.14 1.63
N LEU A 88 -10.15 -6.01 0.68
CA LEU A 88 -9.93 -6.97 -0.42
C LEU A 88 -8.50 -7.49 -0.48
N THR A 89 -7.53 -6.69 -0.05
CA THR A 89 -6.10 -6.96 -0.08
C THR A 89 -5.66 -7.48 1.29
N PRO A 90 -5.11 -8.70 1.39
CA PRO A 90 -4.63 -9.22 2.67
C PRO A 90 -3.41 -8.44 3.16
N ALA A 91 -3.37 -8.15 4.46
CA ALA A 91 -2.14 -7.72 5.13
C ALA A 91 -1.16 -8.90 5.16
N LEU A 92 0.08 -8.65 4.74
CA LEU A 92 1.13 -9.67 4.65
C LEU A 92 1.94 -9.78 5.94
N GLU A 93 2.06 -8.67 6.68
CA GLU A 93 2.79 -8.57 7.95
C GLU A 93 2.39 -7.30 8.70
N GLY A 94 2.89 -7.16 9.92
CA GLY A 94 2.68 -6.01 10.79
C GLY A 94 1.92 -6.40 12.06
N THR A 95 1.12 -5.48 12.56
CA THR A 95 0.29 -5.66 13.76
C THR A 95 -0.85 -6.65 13.58
N TYR A 96 -1.20 -6.98 12.33
CA TYR A 96 -2.09 -8.07 11.96
C TYR A 96 -1.74 -8.64 10.58
N GLN A 97 -2.33 -9.78 10.22
CA GLN A 97 -2.20 -10.42 8.91
C GLN A 97 -3.56 -10.91 8.41
N GLY A 98 -3.72 -11.02 7.10
CA GLY A 98 -4.97 -11.45 6.45
C GLY A 98 -5.89 -10.28 6.05
N THR A 99 -7.07 -10.63 5.54
CA THR A 99 -8.03 -9.66 4.99
C THR A 99 -9.05 -9.24 6.05
N TYR A 100 -8.81 -8.06 6.64
CA TYR A 100 -9.67 -7.47 7.65
C TYR A 100 -9.83 -5.97 7.35
N PRO A 101 -11.03 -5.52 6.91
CA PRO A 101 -11.24 -4.12 6.50
C PRO A 101 -10.85 -3.11 7.58
N MET A 102 -11.18 -3.43 8.83
CA MET A 102 -10.90 -2.60 10.01
C MET A 102 -9.67 -3.06 10.79
N GLY A 103 -8.86 -3.96 10.22
CA GLY A 103 -7.75 -4.59 10.92
C GLY A 103 -6.78 -3.57 11.50
N LEU A 104 -6.41 -2.54 10.73
CA LEU A 104 -5.54 -1.44 11.20
C LEU A 104 -6.10 -0.74 12.45
N LEU A 105 -7.42 -0.59 12.57
CA LEU A 105 -8.00 0.08 13.73
C LEU A 105 -8.11 -0.86 14.94
N TRP A 106 -8.39 -2.14 14.73
CA TRP A 106 -8.53 -3.14 15.80
C TRP A 106 -7.20 -3.66 16.32
N SER A 107 -6.14 -3.61 15.52
CA SER A 107 -4.81 -4.10 15.87
C SER A 107 -3.92 -3.03 16.50
N MET A 108 -4.45 -1.84 16.77
CA MET A 108 -3.70 -0.79 17.44
C MET A 108 -3.25 -1.24 18.82
N LYS A 109 -2.00 -0.93 19.13
CA LYS A 109 -1.39 -1.17 20.43
C LYS A 109 -1.06 0.16 21.08
N SER A 110 -1.32 0.24 22.38
CA SER A 110 -0.87 1.37 23.19
C SER A 110 0.64 1.27 23.42
N ALA A 111 1.33 2.42 23.44
CA ALA A 111 2.74 2.49 23.83
C ALA A 111 2.98 2.02 25.27
N ASP A 112 2.00 2.21 26.16
CA ASP A 112 2.09 1.92 27.59
C ASP A 112 1.32 0.63 27.99
N ASP A 113 1.07 -0.26 27.03
CA ASP A 113 0.37 -1.55 27.22
C ASP A 113 -1.07 -1.42 27.77
N HIS A 114 -1.72 -0.27 27.52
CA HIS A 114 -3.15 -0.13 27.79
C HIS A 114 -3.97 -1.08 26.90
N GLN A 115 -4.92 -1.79 27.52
CA GLN A 115 -5.70 -2.82 26.82
C GLN A 115 -7.01 -2.31 26.22
N ILE A 116 -7.48 -1.12 26.61
CA ILE A 116 -8.75 -0.56 26.16
C ILE A 116 -8.59 0.95 25.97
N ALA A 117 -9.00 1.47 24.81
CA ALA A 117 -9.11 2.92 24.59
C ALA A 117 -10.30 3.51 25.37
N THR A 118 -10.19 4.77 25.78
CA THR A 118 -11.02 5.43 26.79
C THR A 118 -12.50 5.67 26.43
N GLY A 119 -12.99 5.09 25.33
CA GLY A 119 -14.41 5.14 24.91
C GLY A 119 -14.93 6.52 24.48
N SER A 120 -14.11 7.57 24.59
CA SER A 120 -14.49 8.96 24.31
C SER A 120 -14.26 9.39 22.85
N GLY A 121 -13.91 8.44 21.98
CA GLY A 121 -13.48 8.71 20.60
C GLY A 121 -12.02 9.14 20.53
N TYR A 122 -11.45 9.06 19.32
CA TYR A 122 -10.08 9.51 19.02
C TYR A 122 -10.02 9.98 17.57
N THR A 123 -9.07 10.86 17.28
CA THR A 123 -8.68 11.16 15.90
C THR A 123 -7.52 10.26 15.53
N ALA A 124 -7.67 9.53 14.43
CA ALA A 124 -6.60 8.72 13.86
C ALA A 124 -6.04 9.37 12.60
N THR A 125 -4.72 9.44 12.52
CA THR A 125 -4.00 9.77 11.30
C THR A 125 -3.61 8.47 10.62
N VAL A 126 -3.92 8.37 9.33
CA VAL A 126 -3.49 7.26 8.48
C VAL A 126 -2.43 7.80 7.53
N GLU A 127 -1.34 7.06 7.37
CA GLU A 127 -0.25 7.41 6.47
C GLU A 127 0.10 6.24 5.57
N LEU A 128 0.45 6.54 4.32
CA LEU A 128 0.95 5.60 3.34
C LEU A 128 2.47 5.75 3.22
N TRP A 129 3.19 4.64 3.40
CA TRP A 129 4.65 4.61 3.43
C TRP A 129 5.21 3.69 2.35
N THR A 130 6.30 4.14 1.72
CA THR A 130 7.13 3.35 0.79
C THR A 130 8.58 3.38 1.26
N GLY A 131 9.14 2.22 1.64
CA GLY A 131 10.43 2.20 2.33
C GLY A 131 10.37 3.03 3.61
N ASP A 132 11.29 3.98 3.77
CA ASP A 132 11.42 4.83 4.96
C ASP A 132 10.74 6.21 4.82
N SER A 133 9.89 6.39 3.81
CA SER A 133 9.25 7.68 3.53
C SER A 133 7.72 7.58 3.47
N ALA A 134 7.05 8.53 4.14
CA ALA A 134 5.63 8.80 3.94
C ALA A 134 5.42 9.44 2.56
N VAL A 135 4.42 8.95 1.81
CA VAL A 135 4.11 9.39 0.44
C VAL A 135 2.69 9.91 0.27
N ALA A 136 1.79 9.62 1.21
CA ALA A 136 0.44 10.19 1.27
C ALA A 136 -0.15 10.10 2.68
#